data_AF-A0A3B3IHW1-F1
#
_entry.id   AF-A0A3B3IHW1-F1
#
_cell.length_a   1.000
_cell.length_b   1.000
_cell.length_c   1.000
_cell.angle_alpha   90.00
_cell.angle_beta   90.00
_cell.angle_gamma   90.00
#
_symmetry.space_group_name_H-M   'P 1'
#
loop_
_entity.id
_entity.type
_entity.pdbx_description
1 polymer ?
#
loop_
_entity_poly.entity_id
_entity_poly.type
_entity_poly.pdbx_seq_one_letter_code
_entity_poly.pdbx_strand_id
1 'polypeptide(L)'
;MSYSTFVASLARANSRNLRNFAVPPARCRSTVASPKRQEEKERMEECPVVEAQPVELISQTKNVPNAQAKSIHIDFDNTQEAYKSKKNIELLRSLLVFKLCTFDVLVERNKEVSLEKLLGQRMFEKLMKMTFYGQFVAGEDHNAIKPLIQKNQAFGVGAVLDYSVEEDLTQEEFLCLGADHREKKYKAHRQFGDRRGGVISARTYFYADEAKCDKQMETFINCIKASSGASNDGFSAIKLTALGRPQFLLQFSEVLVKWRQFFNYLAAQQGKSDMCVLEQKLELEQLKVCQVSCSHVFSSVSLSSHFLYIFKFGAIDLLDWNSLINDTTKISNLLMIPNLETGHLEPLLNKFTAEEESQMKRMLQRVDVLAKHAVANGVRLMVDAEQTYFQPAISRLTLEMQRKFNREKPVIFNTYQCYLKEAYNNVTLDVELSRREGWYFGAKLVRGAYMYQERARAQEIGYEDPINPDYEATNRMYHKCLDYVLEEIEHNRKANVMVATHNEDTVKFTLEKMNEMALSPTENKVYFGQLLGMCDQISFPLGQAGFPVYKYVPYGPVNEVIPYLSRRAQENRGFMKGSQRERSLLWKEVKRRLLSGQVLYKPVY
;
A
#
# COMPACT_ATOMS: atom_id res chain seq x y z
N MET A 1 29.00 0.22 10.06
CA MET A 1 29.17 1.64 10.47
C MET A 1 28.18 2.49 9.69
N SER A 2 27.69 3.60 10.25
CA SER A 2 26.71 4.47 9.58
C SER A 2 27.32 5.14 8.35
N TYR A 3 26.69 5.00 7.18
CA TYR A 3 27.10 5.65 5.92
C TYR A 3 27.13 7.18 6.02
N SER A 4 26.43 7.77 7.00
CA SER A 4 26.47 9.22 7.29
C SER A 4 27.87 9.74 7.66
N THR A 5 28.73 8.89 8.24
CA THR A 5 30.08 9.29 8.65
C THR A 5 31.07 9.27 7.49
N PHE A 6 30.77 8.55 6.40
CA PHE A 6 31.63 8.41 5.22
C PHE A 6 31.50 9.61 4.26
N VAL A 7 30.28 10.14 4.11
CA VAL A 7 30.02 11.36 3.30
C VAL A 7 30.82 12.55 3.83
N ALA A 8 30.99 12.66 5.15
CA ALA A 8 31.78 13.71 5.78
C ALA A 8 33.31 13.54 5.58
N SER A 9 33.82 12.32 5.40
CA SER A 9 35.26 12.10 5.21
C SER A 9 35.69 12.31 3.75
N LEU A 10 34.85 11.96 2.77
CA LEU A 10 35.12 12.26 1.36
C LEU A 10 35.02 13.75 1.03
N ALA A 11 34.07 14.47 1.63
CA ALA A 11 33.97 15.92 1.47
C ALA A 11 35.22 16.66 1.98
N ARG A 12 35.93 16.12 2.97
CA ARG A 12 37.20 16.67 3.46
C ARG A 12 38.38 16.36 2.54
N ALA A 13 38.38 15.20 1.87
CA ALA A 13 39.46 14.78 0.99
C ALA A 13 39.56 15.59 -0.31
N ASN A 14 38.43 16.09 -0.83
CA ASN A 14 38.38 16.84 -2.09
C ASN A 14 38.64 18.36 -1.98
N SER A 15 38.94 18.88 -0.78
CA SER A 15 39.21 20.31 -0.57
C SER A 15 40.62 20.77 -0.98
N ARG A 16 41.50 19.87 -1.43
CA ARG A 16 42.93 20.19 -1.68
C ARG A 16 43.30 20.62 -3.10
N ASN A 17 42.38 20.63 -4.07
CA ASN A 17 42.71 20.96 -5.47
C ASN A 17 41.83 22.06 -6.09
N LEU A 18 41.62 23.18 -5.40
CA LEU A 18 41.08 24.40 -6.02
C LEU A 18 41.83 25.64 -5.51
N ARG A 19 42.95 25.96 -6.16
CA ARG A 19 43.50 27.32 -6.18
C ARG A 19 43.80 27.70 -7.63
N ASN A 20 43.41 28.94 -7.95
CA ASN A 20 43.60 29.68 -9.20
C ASN A 20 42.45 29.53 -10.20
N PHE A 21 41.50 30.45 -10.15
CA PHE A 21 41.23 31.39 -11.25
C PHE A 21 40.47 32.60 -10.70
N ALA A 22 41.07 33.77 -10.81
CA ALA A 22 40.50 35.05 -10.40
C ALA A 22 39.52 35.57 -11.48
N VAL A 23 38.39 36.11 -11.05
CA VAL A 23 37.39 36.79 -11.90
C VAL A 23 37.42 38.28 -11.59
N PRO A 24 37.46 39.19 -12.59
CA PRO A 24 37.15 40.60 -12.37
C PRO A 24 35.67 40.93 -12.70
N PRO A 25 35.07 41.96 -12.10
CA PRO A 25 33.63 42.20 -12.17
C PRO A 25 33.23 43.25 -13.22
N ALA A 26 32.13 43.02 -13.96
CA ALA A 26 31.30 44.05 -14.56
C ALA A 26 29.96 43.42 -15.02
N ARG A 27 28.81 43.78 -14.45
CA ARG A 27 27.92 44.94 -14.69
C ARG A 27 26.84 44.66 -15.75
N CYS A 28 25.59 44.75 -15.30
CA CYS A 28 24.35 44.50 -16.02
C CYS A 28 24.18 45.32 -17.32
N ARG A 29 23.52 44.72 -18.32
CA ARG A 29 22.50 45.41 -19.14
C ARG A 29 21.64 44.42 -19.94
N SER A 30 20.33 44.62 -19.84
CA SER A 30 19.32 44.02 -20.70
C SER A 30 19.31 44.72 -22.05
N THR A 31 19.14 43.99 -23.15
CA THR A 31 18.50 44.53 -24.37
C THR A 31 17.89 43.40 -25.20
N VAL A 32 16.61 43.57 -25.47
CA VAL A 32 15.80 42.88 -26.49
C VAL A 32 16.28 43.32 -27.87
N ALA A 33 16.53 42.39 -28.79
CA ALA A 33 16.46 42.65 -30.23
C ALA A 33 16.40 41.34 -31.03
N SER A 34 15.37 41.25 -31.89
CA SER A 34 15.18 40.27 -32.96
C SER A 34 16.06 40.63 -34.18
N PRO A 35 16.37 39.69 -35.07
CA PRO A 35 15.92 39.89 -36.45
C PRO A 35 15.47 38.61 -37.20
N LYS A 36 14.69 38.85 -38.26
CA LYS A 36 14.13 37.90 -39.23
C LYS A 36 15.11 37.51 -40.34
N ARG A 37 14.98 36.24 -40.75
CA ARG A 37 15.07 35.60 -42.11
C ARG A 37 16.31 35.77 -42.99
N GLN A 38 16.81 34.61 -43.46
CA GLN A 38 16.83 34.27 -44.90
C GLN A 38 16.83 32.74 -45.10
N GLU A 39 16.15 32.31 -46.16
CA GLU A 39 15.88 30.92 -46.58
C GLU A 39 17.03 30.36 -47.42
N GLU A 40 17.31 29.06 -47.32
CA GLU A 40 17.73 28.25 -48.48
C GLU A 40 17.32 26.78 -48.30
N LYS A 41 16.81 26.21 -49.40
CA LYS A 41 16.15 24.90 -49.53
C LYS A 41 17.18 23.82 -49.85
N GLU A 42 17.02 22.63 -49.27
CA GLU A 42 17.20 21.36 -50.00
C GLU A 42 16.37 20.24 -49.34
N ARG A 43 15.62 19.51 -50.18
CA ARG A 43 14.62 18.49 -49.81
C ARG A 43 15.27 17.11 -49.70
N MET A 44 15.00 16.39 -48.62
CA MET A 44 14.99 14.92 -48.59
C MET A 44 13.77 14.44 -47.78
N GLU A 45 13.14 13.39 -48.27
CA GLU A 45 11.80 12.90 -47.93
C GLU A 45 11.68 12.27 -46.52
N GLU A 46 10.42 12.24 -46.08
CA GLU A 46 9.89 12.05 -44.73
C GLU A 46 9.92 10.59 -44.19
N CYS A 47 10.11 10.46 -42.88
CA CYS A 47 9.59 9.37 -42.03
C CYS A 47 9.09 10.03 -40.73
N PRO A 48 7.86 9.76 -40.24
CA PRO A 48 7.28 10.59 -39.18
C PRO A 48 7.88 10.23 -37.82
N VAL A 49 8.75 11.10 -37.32
CA VAL A 49 9.20 11.12 -35.92
C VAL A 49 8.15 11.88 -35.13
N VAL A 50 7.46 11.17 -34.22
CA VAL A 50 6.57 11.80 -33.23
C VAL A 50 7.46 12.47 -32.18
N GLU A 51 7.59 13.80 -32.26
CA GLU A 51 8.26 14.60 -31.25
C GLU A 51 7.48 14.54 -29.92
N ALA A 52 8.21 14.19 -28.85
CA ALA A 52 7.70 14.23 -27.49
C ALA A 52 7.49 15.70 -27.07
N GLN A 53 6.25 16.06 -26.74
CA GLN A 53 5.94 17.38 -26.19
C GLN A 53 6.56 17.53 -24.79
N PRO A 54 7.11 18.72 -24.45
CA PRO A 54 7.68 18.99 -23.14
C PRO A 54 6.59 19.07 -22.06
N VAL A 55 6.93 18.55 -20.88
CA VAL A 55 6.11 18.59 -19.66
C VAL A 55 6.05 20.04 -19.17
N GLU A 56 4.94 20.73 -19.42
CA GLU A 56 4.62 21.99 -18.75
C GLU A 56 3.93 21.69 -17.41
N LEU A 57 4.48 22.25 -16.32
CA LEU A 57 3.82 22.32 -15.02
C LEU A 57 2.49 23.06 -15.19
N ILE A 58 1.37 22.36 -15.02
CA ILE A 58 0.02 22.89 -15.19
C ILE A 58 -0.32 23.77 -13.98
N SER A 59 -0.19 25.09 -14.14
CA SER A 59 -0.91 26.08 -13.32
C SER A 59 -1.67 27.03 -14.23
N GLN A 60 -2.76 26.54 -14.84
CA GLN A 60 -3.74 27.42 -15.48
C GLN A 60 -5.16 26.97 -15.14
N THR A 61 -5.78 27.76 -14.27
CA THR A 61 -7.21 27.77 -13.94
C THR A 61 -8.05 27.86 -15.22
N LYS A 62 -8.77 26.79 -15.56
CA LYS A 62 -9.80 26.81 -16.60
C LYS A 62 -11.18 27.02 -15.97
N ASN A 63 -11.75 28.20 -16.20
CA ASN A 63 -13.18 28.46 -15.99
C ASN A 63 -13.98 27.72 -17.08
N VAL A 64 -14.78 26.72 -16.69
CA VAL A 64 -15.77 26.04 -17.56
C VAL A 64 -17.17 26.45 -17.12
N PRO A 65 -18.15 26.67 -18.04
CA PRO A 65 -19.48 27.15 -17.70
C PRO A 65 -20.29 26.15 -16.87
N ASN A 66 -21.00 26.71 -15.90
CA ASN A 66 -21.75 26.07 -14.83
C ASN A 66 -22.99 25.31 -15.36
N ALA A 67 -22.84 24.03 -15.69
CA ALA A 67 -23.95 23.09 -15.59
C ALA A 67 -24.10 22.76 -14.10
N GLN A 68 -25.28 22.99 -13.52
CA GLN A 68 -25.57 22.73 -12.10
C GLN A 68 -25.41 21.23 -11.77
N ALA A 69 -24.17 20.79 -11.57
CA ALA A 69 -23.87 19.56 -10.87
C ALA A 69 -24.37 19.77 -9.43
N LYS A 70 -25.34 18.95 -8.99
CA LYS A 70 -25.75 18.94 -7.57
C LYS A 70 -24.50 18.70 -6.74
N SER A 71 -24.10 19.68 -5.93
CA SER A 71 -22.97 19.53 -5.02
C SER A 71 -23.22 18.32 -4.11
N ILE A 72 -22.31 17.36 -4.12
CA ILE A 72 -22.32 16.22 -3.22
C ILE A 72 -22.20 16.76 -1.80
N HIS A 73 -23.27 16.62 -1.01
CA HIS A 73 -23.27 16.93 0.41
C HIS A 73 -23.90 15.76 1.17
N ILE A 74 -23.17 15.23 2.15
CA ILE A 74 -23.60 14.10 2.97
C ILE A 74 -23.55 14.52 4.44
N ASP A 75 -24.68 14.38 5.13
CA ASP A 75 -24.78 14.65 6.56
C ASP A 75 -24.41 13.40 7.37
N PHE A 76 -23.19 13.39 7.92
CA PHE A 76 -22.69 12.32 8.79
C PHE A 76 -23.26 12.36 10.22
N ASP A 77 -24.00 13.41 10.60
CA ASP A 77 -24.62 13.53 11.92
C ASP A 77 -26.10 13.04 11.94
N ASN A 78 -26.64 12.68 10.77
CA ASN A 78 -27.94 12.04 10.61
C ASN A 78 -27.88 10.57 11.03
N THR A 79 -28.19 10.32 12.31
CA THR A 79 -28.12 8.98 12.90
C THR A 79 -29.15 8.00 12.35
N GLN A 80 -30.29 8.51 11.88
CA GLN A 80 -31.36 7.68 11.35
C GLN A 80 -30.92 6.99 10.06
N GLU A 81 -30.35 7.75 9.11
CA GLU A 81 -29.83 7.17 7.86
C GLU A 81 -28.54 6.37 8.11
N ALA A 82 -27.66 6.84 8.99
CA ALA A 82 -26.43 6.14 9.36
C ALA A 82 -26.66 4.71 9.89
N TYR A 83 -27.69 4.52 10.72
CA TYR A 83 -27.95 3.26 11.42
C TYR A 83 -29.22 2.54 10.95
N LYS A 84 -29.79 2.96 9.82
CA LYS A 84 -30.98 2.35 9.20
C LYS A 84 -30.84 0.85 8.96
N SER A 85 -29.63 0.39 8.66
CA SER A 85 -29.30 -1.03 8.43
C SER A 85 -29.15 -1.87 9.71
N LYS A 86 -29.18 -1.24 10.89
CA LYS A 86 -28.87 -1.90 12.17
C LYS A 86 -30.09 -2.16 13.03
N LYS A 87 -30.14 -3.33 13.64
CA LYS A 87 -31.09 -3.67 14.71
C LYS A 87 -30.68 -3.02 16.03
N ASN A 88 -31.65 -2.86 16.94
CA ASN A 88 -31.39 -2.28 18.27
C ASN A 88 -30.33 -3.06 19.06
N ILE A 89 -30.34 -4.40 18.97
CA ILE A 89 -29.33 -5.25 19.61
C ILE A 89 -27.92 -5.02 19.04
N GLU A 90 -27.79 -4.69 17.76
CA GLU A 90 -26.51 -4.38 17.14
C GLU A 90 -25.95 -3.06 17.68
N LEU A 91 -26.81 -2.03 17.85
CA LEU A 91 -26.41 -0.75 18.45
C LEU A 91 -25.94 -0.92 19.90
N LEU A 92 -26.68 -1.68 20.70
CA LEU A 92 -26.32 -1.99 22.09
C LEU A 92 -25.00 -2.77 22.17
N ARG A 93 -24.81 -3.75 21.28
CA ARG A 93 -23.54 -4.48 21.17
C ARG A 93 -22.38 -3.55 20.84
N SER A 94 -22.54 -2.64 19.88
CA SER A 94 -21.48 -1.67 19.54
C SER A 94 -21.15 -0.77 20.72
N LEU A 95 -22.14 -0.25 21.44
CA LEU A 95 -21.93 0.54 22.66
C LEU A 95 -21.18 -0.25 23.75
N LEU A 96 -21.54 -1.52 23.96
CA LEU A 96 -20.86 -2.40 24.89
C LEU A 96 -19.41 -2.64 24.47
N VAL A 97 -19.17 -3.06 23.23
CA VAL A 97 -17.82 -3.36 22.72
C VAL A 97 -16.93 -2.12 22.79
N PHE A 98 -17.42 -0.96 22.37
CA PHE A 98 -16.64 0.28 22.48
C PHE A 98 -16.34 0.67 23.92
N LYS A 99 -17.24 0.39 24.87
CA LYS A 99 -16.96 0.57 26.29
C LYS A 99 -15.90 -0.43 26.77
N LEU A 100 -15.98 -1.69 26.36
CA LEU A 100 -15.00 -2.72 26.73
C LEU A 100 -13.58 -2.37 26.23
N CYS A 101 -13.46 -1.82 25.02
CA CYS A 101 -12.19 -1.35 24.47
C CYS A 101 -11.56 -0.17 25.23
N THR A 102 -12.30 0.52 26.10
CA THR A 102 -11.73 1.57 26.96
C THR A 102 -10.98 1.03 28.16
N PHE A 103 -11.13 -0.27 28.48
CA PHE A 103 -10.40 -0.90 29.58
C PHE A 103 -9.07 -1.46 29.08
N ASP A 104 -7.99 -0.73 29.35
CA ASP A 104 -6.64 -1.06 28.91
C ASP A 104 -6.21 -2.48 29.34
N VAL A 105 -6.60 -2.94 30.54
CA VAL A 105 -6.30 -4.29 31.06
C VAL A 105 -6.87 -5.40 30.17
N LEU A 106 -8.09 -5.23 29.64
CA LEU A 106 -8.71 -6.23 28.75
C LEU A 106 -8.03 -6.27 27.38
N VAL A 107 -7.47 -5.16 26.92
CA VAL A 107 -6.81 -5.05 25.61
C VAL A 107 -5.34 -5.52 25.69
N GLU A 108 -4.67 -5.24 26.80
CA GLU A 108 -3.24 -5.56 27.00
C GLU A 108 -3.00 -6.98 27.51
N ARG A 109 -3.88 -7.52 28.37
CA ARG A 109 -3.74 -8.86 28.97
C ARG A 109 -4.66 -9.93 28.39
N ASN A 110 -5.23 -9.74 27.20
CA ASN A 110 -6.15 -10.73 26.61
C ASN A 110 -5.51 -12.11 26.37
N LYS A 111 -4.18 -12.19 26.23
CA LYS A 111 -3.46 -13.47 26.15
C LYS A 111 -3.24 -14.13 27.51
N GLU A 112 -3.18 -13.35 28.60
CA GLU A 112 -2.94 -13.84 29.96
C GLU A 112 -4.23 -14.23 30.67
N VAL A 113 -5.32 -13.52 30.41
CA VAL A 113 -6.64 -13.85 30.93
C VAL A 113 -7.27 -14.94 30.06
N SER A 114 -6.99 -16.20 30.38
CA SER A 114 -7.61 -17.37 29.74
C SER A 114 -9.09 -17.50 30.16
N LEU A 115 -9.94 -16.55 29.76
CA LEU A 115 -11.40 -16.61 29.91
C LEU A 115 -11.96 -17.92 29.33
N GLU A 116 -11.33 -18.44 28.27
CA GLU A 116 -11.61 -19.75 27.69
C GLU A 116 -11.42 -20.89 28.69
N LYS A 117 -10.33 -20.90 29.46
CA LYS A 117 -10.07 -21.92 30.49
C LYS A 117 -11.05 -21.83 31.67
N LEU A 118 -11.55 -20.63 31.97
CA LEU A 118 -12.47 -20.39 33.08
C LEU A 118 -13.93 -20.71 32.73
N LEU A 119 -14.39 -20.33 31.52
CA LEU A 119 -15.79 -20.44 31.09
C LEU A 119 -16.06 -21.72 30.28
N GLY A 120 -15.00 -22.36 29.77
CA GLY A 120 -15.10 -23.43 28.78
C GLY A 120 -15.31 -22.89 27.36
N GLN A 121 -14.84 -23.65 26.36
CA GLN A 121 -14.79 -23.23 24.95
C GLN A 121 -16.15 -22.78 24.40
N ARG A 122 -17.22 -23.54 24.62
CA ARG A 122 -18.55 -23.23 24.07
C ARG A 122 -19.13 -21.92 24.60
N MET A 123 -18.99 -21.65 25.90
CA MET A 123 -19.49 -20.41 26.50
C MET A 123 -18.63 -19.22 26.07
N PHE A 124 -17.32 -19.41 25.98
CA PHE A 124 -16.41 -18.41 25.48
C PHE A 124 -16.71 -18.01 24.02
N GLU A 125 -16.87 -18.98 23.12
CA GLU A 125 -17.24 -18.73 21.72
C GLU A 125 -18.59 -17.99 21.63
N LYS A 126 -19.58 -18.39 22.42
CA LYS A 126 -20.88 -17.69 22.48
C LYS A 126 -20.73 -16.25 22.96
N LEU A 127 -19.95 -16.00 24.01
CA LEU A 127 -19.66 -14.66 24.52
C LEU A 127 -18.96 -13.80 23.46
N MET A 128 -17.96 -14.36 22.77
CA MET A 128 -17.23 -13.67 21.71
C MET A 128 -18.15 -13.31 20.55
N LYS A 129 -18.99 -14.25 20.08
CA LYS A 129 -19.99 -14.02 19.02
C LYS A 129 -21.01 -12.94 19.42
N MET A 130 -21.35 -12.82 20.71
CA MET A 130 -22.21 -11.76 21.22
C MET A 130 -21.50 -10.40 21.39
N THR A 131 -20.18 -10.36 21.36
CA THR A 131 -19.37 -9.16 21.66
C THR A 131 -18.40 -8.83 20.51
N PHE A 132 -17.08 -8.96 20.75
CA PHE A 132 -16.01 -8.51 19.85
C PHE A 132 -16.03 -9.22 18.49
N TYR A 133 -16.18 -10.55 18.51
CA TYR A 133 -16.22 -11.32 17.27
C TYR A 133 -17.42 -10.89 16.43
N GLY A 134 -18.62 -10.86 17.00
CA GLY A 134 -19.81 -10.45 16.24
C GLY A 134 -19.81 -8.99 15.79
N GLN A 135 -19.00 -8.12 16.41
CA GLN A 135 -18.86 -6.71 16.02
C GLN A 135 -17.90 -6.54 14.82
N PHE A 136 -16.75 -7.22 14.84
CA PHE A 136 -15.65 -6.97 13.89
C PHE A 136 -15.41 -8.11 12.88
N VAL A 137 -16.05 -9.26 13.07
CA VAL A 137 -15.94 -10.45 12.22
C VAL A 137 -17.33 -10.83 11.73
N ALA A 138 -17.44 -11.12 10.43
CA ALA A 138 -18.73 -11.38 9.82
C ALA A 138 -19.31 -12.77 10.10
N GLY A 139 -18.45 -13.78 10.26
CA GLY A 139 -18.85 -15.16 10.41
C GLY A 139 -17.66 -16.12 10.29
N GLU A 140 -17.93 -17.41 10.46
CA GLU A 140 -16.88 -18.44 10.53
C GLU A 140 -16.42 -18.92 9.16
N ASP A 141 -17.31 -18.85 8.16
CA ASP A 141 -17.08 -19.37 6.83
C ASP A 141 -17.82 -18.54 5.76
N HIS A 142 -17.62 -18.89 4.48
CA HIS A 142 -18.18 -18.19 3.34
C HIS A 142 -19.72 -18.23 3.26
N ASN A 143 -20.40 -19.16 3.93
CA ASN A 143 -21.86 -19.20 4.00
C ASN A 143 -22.37 -18.32 5.14
N ALA A 144 -21.72 -18.36 6.30
CA ALA A 144 -22.07 -17.57 7.47
C ALA A 144 -21.99 -16.06 7.23
N ILE A 145 -21.12 -15.61 6.31
CA ILE A 145 -20.96 -14.19 5.98
C ILE A 145 -22.04 -13.64 5.03
N LYS A 146 -22.72 -14.50 4.24
CA LYS A 146 -23.67 -14.07 3.19
C LYS A 146 -24.77 -13.14 3.71
N PRO A 147 -25.46 -13.43 4.84
CA PRO A 147 -26.53 -12.56 5.32
C PRO A 147 -26.04 -11.15 5.67
N LEU A 148 -24.83 -11.02 6.21
CA LEU A 148 -24.25 -9.71 6.54
C LEU A 148 -23.92 -8.93 5.27
N ILE A 149 -23.29 -9.59 4.29
CA ILE A 149 -22.88 -8.93 3.03
C ILE A 149 -24.11 -8.51 2.24
N GLN A 150 -25.11 -9.38 2.09
CA GLN A 150 -26.38 -9.05 1.42
C GLN A 150 -27.10 -7.89 2.11
N LYS A 151 -27.16 -7.91 3.45
CA LYS A 151 -27.73 -6.79 4.21
C LYS A 151 -26.98 -5.50 3.92
N ASN A 152 -25.65 -5.48 4.01
CA ASN A 152 -24.87 -4.26 3.75
C ASN A 152 -25.05 -3.78 2.30
N GLN A 153 -25.02 -4.69 1.34
CA GLN A 153 -25.17 -4.41 -0.08
C GLN A 153 -26.51 -3.74 -0.38
N ALA A 154 -27.59 -4.17 0.28
CA ALA A 154 -28.90 -3.59 0.10
C ALA A 154 -29.03 -2.14 0.63
N PHE A 155 -28.05 -1.69 1.45
CA PHE A 155 -27.88 -0.28 1.84
C PHE A 155 -26.69 0.38 1.13
N GLY A 156 -26.28 -0.14 -0.04
CA GLY A 156 -25.25 0.45 -0.89
C GLY A 156 -23.81 0.23 -0.42
N VAL A 157 -23.55 -0.73 0.48
CA VAL A 157 -22.22 -0.99 1.04
C VAL A 157 -21.75 -2.40 0.69
N GLY A 158 -20.73 -2.51 -0.16
CA GLY A 158 -20.08 -3.75 -0.55
C GLY A 158 -19.10 -4.30 0.49
N ALA A 159 -18.39 -5.37 0.11
CA ALA A 159 -17.42 -6.04 0.97
C ALA A 159 -16.05 -6.26 0.29
N VAL A 160 -14.99 -6.06 1.07
CA VAL A 160 -13.64 -6.57 0.82
C VAL A 160 -13.44 -7.76 1.75
N LEU A 161 -13.51 -8.98 1.23
CA LEU A 161 -13.40 -10.18 2.07
C LEU A 161 -11.94 -10.44 2.47
N ASP A 162 -11.70 -10.68 3.75
CA ASP A 162 -10.41 -11.07 4.34
C ASP A 162 -10.60 -12.33 5.17
N TYR A 163 -9.96 -13.43 4.78
CA TYR A 163 -9.91 -14.62 5.62
C TYR A 163 -8.85 -14.41 6.71
N SER A 164 -9.32 -14.23 7.94
CA SER A 164 -8.51 -13.72 9.05
C SER A 164 -8.01 -14.82 9.99
N VAL A 165 -7.81 -16.02 9.46
CA VAL A 165 -7.25 -17.16 10.21
C VAL A 165 -5.76 -16.99 10.41
N GLU A 166 -5.35 -17.05 11.67
CA GLU A 166 -3.97 -16.91 12.10
C GLU A 166 -3.52 -18.18 12.83
N GLU A 167 -2.39 -18.75 12.41
CA GLU A 167 -1.74 -19.83 13.12
C GLU A 167 -0.50 -19.29 13.85
N ASP A 168 -0.49 -19.42 15.18
CA ASP A 168 0.70 -19.23 16.01
C ASP A 168 1.60 -20.48 15.87
N LEU A 169 2.76 -20.37 15.23
CA LEU A 169 3.72 -21.48 15.13
C LEU A 169 4.64 -21.56 16.37
N THR A 170 5.08 -22.79 16.68
CA THR A 170 6.00 -23.12 17.78
C THR A 170 7.44 -22.64 17.50
N GLN A 171 8.30 -22.69 18.52
CA GLN A 171 9.51 -21.85 18.65
C GLN A 171 10.68 -22.28 17.74
N GLU A 172 10.52 -23.39 17.02
CA GLU A 172 11.65 -24.17 16.48
C GLU A 172 11.95 -23.91 14.99
N GLU A 173 11.11 -23.21 14.24
CA GLU A 173 11.28 -23.07 12.77
C GLU A 173 12.11 -21.85 12.32
N PHE A 174 12.82 -21.17 13.24
CA PHE A 174 13.58 -19.95 12.93
C PHE A 174 15.10 -20.15 12.91
N LEU A 175 15.59 -21.10 12.11
CA LEU A 175 17.03 -21.27 11.90
C LEU A 175 17.36 -21.40 10.41
N CYS A 176 17.94 -20.34 9.85
CA CYS A 176 19.06 -20.42 8.91
C CYS A 176 19.81 -19.08 8.82
N LEU A 177 21.14 -19.17 8.98
CA LEU A 177 22.15 -18.14 9.20
C LEU A 177 22.65 -17.49 7.90
N GLY A 178 23.21 -16.25 7.97
CA GLY A 178 24.34 -15.87 7.11
C GLY A 178 24.49 -14.41 6.64
N ALA A 179 25.68 -13.86 6.92
CA ALA A 179 26.41 -12.70 6.36
C ALA A 179 26.30 -11.30 7.01
N ASP A 180 27.49 -10.77 7.32
CA ASP A 180 27.81 -9.59 8.14
C ASP A 180 27.55 -8.23 7.43
N HIS A 181 27.34 -8.25 6.11
CA HIS A 181 27.25 -7.05 5.24
C HIS A 181 25.84 -6.57 4.87
N ARG A 182 24.78 -7.06 5.53
CA ARG A 182 23.40 -6.61 5.25
C ARG A 182 23.10 -5.23 5.83
N GLU A 183 22.22 -4.49 5.17
CA GLU A 183 21.69 -3.26 5.75
C GLU A 183 20.86 -3.59 7.00
N LYS A 184 21.01 -2.80 8.07
CA LYS A 184 20.43 -3.09 9.39
C LYS A 184 18.93 -3.40 9.34
N LYS A 185 18.17 -2.65 8.54
CA LYS A 185 16.71 -2.81 8.39
C LYS A 185 16.31 -4.20 7.88
N TYR A 186 17.11 -4.79 6.99
CA TYR A 186 16.85 -6.08 6.33
C TYR A 186 17.59 -7.27 6.98
N LYS A 187 18.26 -7.06 8.12
CA LYS A 187 18.79 -8.16 8.94
C LYS A 187 17.65 -8.87 9.67
N ALA A 188 17.64 -10.19 9.59
CA ALA A 188 16.80 -11.02 10.46
C ALA A 188 17.29 -10.87 11.90
N HIS A 189 16.40 -10.53 12.83
CA HIS A 189 16.76 -10.24 14.21
C HIS A 189 15.95 -11.14 15.14
N ARG A 190 16.62 -11.89 16.03
CA ARG A 190 15.99 -12.93 16.88
C ARG A 190 14.84 -12.39 17.73
N GLN A 191 15.01 -11.20 18.30
CA GLN A 191 14.00 -10.50 19.12
C GLN A 191 12.73 -10.08 18.35
N PHE A 192 12.80 -10.05 17.02
CA PHE A 192 11.66 -9.82 16.13
C PHE A 192 11.28 -11.08 15.33
N GLY A 193 12.03 -12.16 15.50
CA GLY A 193 11.80 -13.50 14.93
C GLY A 193 11.02 -14.40 15.89
N ASP A 194 11.32 -14.34 17.20
CA ASP A 194 10.47 -14.88 18.26
C ASP A 194 9.38 -13.86 18.62
N ARG A 195 8.15 -14.11 18.18
CA ARG A 195 7.04 -13.15 18.23
C ARG A 195 6.08 -13.35 19.40
N ARG A 196 6.52 -14.06 20.44
CA ARG A 196 5.73 -14.31 21.67
C ARG A 196 6.10 -13.42 22.85
N GLY A 197 7.29 -12.83 22.89
CA GLY A 197 7.74 -11.99 24.01
C GLY A 197 7.75 -10.50 23.70
N GLY A 198 6.86 -9.71 24.33
CA GLY A 198 6.99 -8.25 24.52
C GLY A 198 6.99 -7.34 23.28
N VAL A 199 7.06 -7.87 22.07
CA VAL A 199 7.01 -7.11 20.82
C VAL A 199 5.64 -7.26 20.20
N ILE A 200 4.98 -6.14 19.90
CA ILE A 200 3.67 -6.08 19.25
C ILE A 200 3.77 -6.84 17.92
N SER A 201 3.34 -8.10 17.94
CA SER A 201 3.43 -9.03 16.81
C SER A 201 2.48 -8.55 15.72
N ALA A 202 2.95 -8.56 14.48
CA ALA A 202 2.19 -8.13 13.31
C ALA A 202 1.98 -9.30 12.35
N ARG A 203 0.91 -9.23 11.53
CA ARG A 203 0.54 -10.23 10.53
C ARG A 203 1.71 -10.44 9.55
N THR A 204 2.40 -11.57 9.69
CA THR A 204 3.23 -12.18 8.65
C THR A 204 2.92 -13.66 8.78
N TYR A 205 2.44 -14.29 7.71
CA TYR A 205 2.26 -15.73 7.71
C TYR A 205 3.63 -16.38 7.88
N PHE A 206 3.71 -17.36 8.78
CA PHE A 206 4.94 -18.11 8.97
C PHE A 206 4.97 -19.24 7.94
N TYR A 207 6.10 -19.32 7.22
CA TYR A 207 6.38 -20.39 6.27
C TYR A 207 6.80 -21.64 7.04
N ALA A 208 5.96 -22.67 7.02
CA ALA A 208 6.30 -24.00 7.48
C ALA A 208 6.79 -24.84 6.29
N ASP A 209 5.93 -24.96 5.26
CA ASP A 209 6.20 -25.66 4.01
C ASP A 209 5.38 -25.08 2.84
N GLU A 210 5.60 -25.62 1.64
CA GLU A 210 4.87 -25.22 0.43
C GLU A 210 3.40 -25.65 0.45
N ALA A 211 3.09 -26.80 1.06
CA ALA A 211 1.71 -27.30 1.15
C ALA A 211 0.82 -26.35 1.93
N LYS A 212 1.35 -25.69 2.96
CA LYS A 212 0.69 -24.63 3.69
C LYS A 212 0.41 -23.43 2.80
N CYS A 213 1.39 -22.98 2.01
CA CYS A 213 1.19 -21.89 1.06
C CYS A 213 0.13 -22.22 -0.01
N ASP A 214 0.06 -23.48 -0.45
CA ASP A 214 -0.99 -23.96 -1.36
C ASP A 214 -2.37 -23.93 -0.69
N LYS A 215 -2.48 -24.39 0.57
CA LYS A 215 -3.72 -24.29 1.34
C LYS A 215 -4.17 -22.84 1.55
N GLN A 216 -3.24 -21.92 1.79
CA GLN A 216 -3.55 -20.49 1.87
C GLN A 216 -4.01 -19.93 0.51
N MET A 217 -3.37 -20.33 -0.60
CA MET A 217 -3.83 -19.98 -1.94
C MET A 217 -5.25 -20.49 -2.22
N GLU A 218 -5.55 -21.75 -1.93
CA GLU A 218 -6.90 -22.32 -2.07
C GLU A 218 -7.93 -21.54 -1.25
N THR A 219 -7.54 -21.12 -0.05
CA THR A 219 -8.38 -20.30 0.81
C THR A 219 -8.68 -18.95 0.16
N PHE A 220 -7.68 -18.27 -0.41
CA PHE A 220 -7.90 -17.03 -1.17
C PHE A 220 -8.75 -17.25 -2.42
N ILE A 221 -8.61 -18.38 -3.13
CA ILE A 221 -9.51 -18.73 -4.25
C ILE A 221 -10.95 -18.85 -3.77
N ASN A 222 -11.18 -19.46 -2.60
CA ASN A 222 -12.51 -19.52 -2.01
C ASN A 222 -13.04 -18.14 -1.60
N CYS A 223 -12.17 -17.24 -1.07
CA CYS A 223 -12.52 -15.84 -0.84
C CYS A 223 -13.00 -15.16 -2.12
N ILE A 224 -12.26 -15.33 -3.22
CA ILE A 224 -12.58 -14.75 -4.54
C ILE A 224 -13.95 -15.24 -5.01
N LYS A 225 -14.20 -16.55 -4.95
CA LYS A 225 -15.49 -17.13 -5.34
C LYS A 225 -16.63 -16.59 -4.47
N ALA A 226 -16.42 -16.44 -3.17
CA ALA A 226 -17.41 -15.88 -2.27
C ALA A 226 -17.68 -14.39 -2.53
N SER A 227 -16.65 -13.60 -2.81
CA SER A 227 -16.81 -12.19 -3.20
C SER A 227 -17.63 -12.05 -4.48
N SER A 228 -17.40 -12.93 -5.46
CA SER A 228 -18.16 -12.97 -6.71
C SER A 228 -19.65 -13.29 -6.50
N GLY A 229 -19.95 -14.30 -5.68
CA GLY A 229 -21.33 -14.68 -5.38
C GLY A 229 -22.08 -13.72 -4.46
N ALA A 230 -21.39 -12.80 -3.78
CA ALA A 230 -21.99 -11.90 -2.79
C ALA A 230 -22.29 -10.49 -3.33
N SER A 231 -21.56 -10.00 -4.32
CA SER A 231 -21.77 -8.67 -4.91
C SER A 231 -21.26 -8.59 -6.35
N ASN A 232 -22.04 -7.94 -7.22
CA ASN A 232 -21.54 -7.46 -8.50
C ASN A 232 -20.47 -6.41 -8.17
N ASP A 233 -19.19 -6.70 -8.48
CA ASP A 233 -18.04 -5.80 -8.28
C ASP A 233 -17.29 -5.88 -6.92
N GLY A 234 -17.33 -7.04 -6.27
CA GLY A 234 -16.69 -7.28 -4.97
C GLY A 234 -15.14 -7.27 -4.98
N PHE A 235 -14.55 -7.17 -3.79
CA PHE A 235 -13.11 -7.27 -3.57
C PHE A 235 -12.74 -8.48 -2.70
N SER A 236 -11.54 -9.00 -2.88
CA SER A 236 -10.90 -9.95 -1.95
C SER A 236 -9.51 -9.46 -1.59
N ALA A 237 -9.18 -9.48 -0.30
CA ALA A 237 -7.86 -9.13 0.21
C ALA A 237 -6.94 -10.35 0.22
N ILE A 238 -5.68 -10.13 -0.17
CA ILE A 238 -4.62 -11.12 -0.13
C ILE A 238 -3.36 -10.53 0.52
N LYS A 239 -2.49 -11.40 1.03
CA LYS A 239 -1.19 -11.04 1.59
C LYS A 239 -0.11 -11.88 0.95
N LEU A 240 0.99 -11.25 0.55
CA LEU A 240 2.05 -11.95 -0.17
C LEU A 240 2.86 -12.84 0.76
N THR A 241 2.99 -12.48 2.04
CA THR A 241 3.66 -13.35 3.01
C THR A 241 2.94 -14.69 3.22
N ALA A 242 1.65 -14.79 2.87
CA ALA A 242 0.88 -16.04 2.92
C ALA A 242 1.22 -17.02 1.79
N LEU A 243 1.81 -16.52 0.70
CA LEU A 243 1.93 -17.26 -0.57
C LEU A 243 3.32 -17.86 -0.78
N GLY A 244 4.23 -17.69 0.16
CA GLY A 244 5.55 -18.29 0.10
C GLY A 244 6.46 -17.80 1.22
N ARG A 245 7.74 -18.15 1.14
CA ARG A 245 8.71 -17.84 2.19
C ARG A 245 8.96 -16.32 2.31
N PRO A 246 8.67 -15.68 3.47
CA PRO A 246 8.85 -14.23 3.64
C PRO A 246 10.29 -13.75 3.44
N GLN A 247 11.27 -14.63 3.60
CA GLN A 247 12.69 -14.35 3.39
C GLN A 247 12.99 -13.86 1.97
N PHE A 248 12.24 -14.34 0.97
CA PHE A 248 12.31 -13.81 -0.40
C PHE A 248 11.93 -12.34 -0.43
N LEU A 249 10.76 -11.98 0.11
CA LEU A 249 10.27 -10.60 0.12
C LEU A 249 11.26 -9.66 0.82
N LEU A 250 11.92 -10.14 1.89
CA LEU A 250 12.94 -9.37 2.59
C LEU A 250 14.17 -9.10 1.70
N GLN A 251 14.73 -10.14 1.09
CA GLN A 251 15.89 -10.04 0.20
C GLN A 251 15.59 -9.19 -1.02
N PHE A 252 14.42 -9.41 -1.63
CA PHE A 252 14.00 -8.67 -2.80
C PHE A 252 13.80 -7.18 -2.47
N SER A 253 13.25 -6.88 -1.29
CA SER A 253 13.16 -5.50 -0.80
C SER A 253 14.52 -4.84 -0.61
N GLU A 254 15.51 -5.57 -0.09
CA GLU A 254 16.89 -5.07 0.06
C GLU A 254 17.51 -4.73 -1.30
N VAL A 255 17.37 -5.61 -2.30
CA VAL A 255 17.85 -5.35 -3.67
C VAL A 255 17.22 -4.07 -4.23
N LEU A 256 15.90 -3.95 -4.17
CA LEU A 256 15.17 -2.79 -4.70
C LEU A 256 15.60 -1.48 -4.04
N VAL A 257 15.80 -1.49 -2.71
CA VAL A 257 16.23 -0.30 -1.97
C VAL A 257 17.69 0.06 -2.27
N LYS A 258 18.60 -0.90 -2.38
CA LYS A 258 19.99 -0.63 -2.77
C LYS A 258 20.09 -0.03 -4.17
N TRP A 259 19.30 -0.53 -5.12
CA TRP A 259 19.23 0.09 -6.45
C TRP A 259 18.69 1.51 -6.39
N ARG A 260 17.61 1.76 -5.63
CA ARG A 260 17.08 3.12 -5.46
C ARG A 260 18.12 4.07 -4.85
N GLN A 261 18.82 3.63 -3.81
CA GLN A 261 19.92 4.39 -3.19
C GLN A 261 21.05 4.67 -4.19
N PHE A 262 21.40 3.70 -5.02
CA PHE A 262 22.40 3.88 -6.08
C PHE A 262 21.97 4.94 -7.10
N PHE A 263 20.73 4.90 -7.58
CA PHE A 263 20.23 5.92 -8.51
C PHE A 263 20.13 7.32 -7.86
N ASN A 264 19.75 7.40 -6.58
CA ASN A 264 19.77 8.66 -5.84
C ASN A 264 21.20 9.20 -5.68
N TYR A 265 22.18 8.32 -5.45
CA TYR A 265 23.59 8.71 -5.42
C TYR A 265 24.04 9.28 -6.78
N LEU A 266 23.69 8.63 -7.88
CA LEU A 266 24.00 9.13 -9.23
C LEU A 266 23.33 10.49 -9.50
N ALA A 267 22.07 10.67 -9.07
CA ALA A 267 21.37 11.95 -9.21
C ALA A 267 22.08 13.05 -8.40
N ALA A 268 22.54 12.74 -7.18
CA ALA A 268 23.30 13.67 -6.35
C ALA A 268 24.64 14.07 -6.99
N GLN A 269 25.34 13.15 -7.65
CA GLN A 269 26.58 13.48 -8.39
C GLN A 269 26.33 14.46 -9.55
N GLN A 270 25.13 14.46 -10.12
CA GLN A 270 24.72 15.41 -11.17
C GLN A 270 24.11 16.71 -10.59
N GLY A 271 24.17 16.93 -9.26
CA GLY A 271 23.58 18.10 -8.61
C GLY A 271 22.06 18.11 -8.58
N LYS A 272 21.42 16.94 -8.75
CA LYS A 272 19.95 16.77 -8.82
C LYS A 272 19.36 16.23 -7.51
N SER A 273 20.09 16.31 -6.39
CA SER A 273 19.67 15.74 -5.10
C SER A 273 18.38 16.37 -4.54
N ASP A 274 18.17 17.66 -4.80
CA ASP A 274 17.09 18.43 -4.20
C ASP A 274 15.83 18.47 -5.08
N MET A 275 15.88 17.83 -6.25
CA MET A 275 14.76 17.74 -7.19
C MET A 275 13.75 16.67 -6.78
N CYS A 276 12.49 16.86 -7.18
CA CYS A 276 11.48 15.81 -7.03
C CYS A 276 11.92 14.54 -7.76
N VAL A 277 11.57 13.36 -7.24
CA VAL A 277 12.04 12.07 -7.80
C VAL A 277 11.67 11.93 -9.29
N LEU A 278 10.54 12.49 -9.72
CA LEU A 278 10.12 12.47 -11.13
C LEU A 278 10.95 13.38 -12.05
N GLU A 279 11.63 14.37 -11.47
CA GLU A 279 12.46 15.36 -12.17
C GLU A 279 13.94 14.94 -12.23
N GLN A 280 14.33 13.93 -11.45
CA GLN A 280 15.69 13.38 -11.41
C GLN A 280 16.02 12.57 -12.69
N LYS A 281 16.09 13.27 -13.83
CA LYS A 281 16.53 12.69 -15.10
C LYS A 281 18.05 12.62 -15.12
N LEU A 282 18.59 11.41 -15.20
CA LEU A 282 20.04 11.18 -15.31
C LEU A 282 20.50 11.39 -16.74
N GLU A 283 21.49 12.25 -16.94
CA GLU A 283 22.09 12.47 -18.25
C GLU A 283 23.10 11.37 -18.56
N LEU A 284 22.92 10.71 -19.71
CA LEU A 284 23.76 9.60 -20.14
C LEU A 284 25.24 10.01 -20.31
N GLU A 285 25.50 11.23 -20.74
CA GLU A 285 26.86 11.76 -20.91
C GLU A 285 27.57 11.99 -19.58
N GLN A 286 26.85 12.49 -18.58
CA GLN A 286 27.38 12.66 -17.22
C GLN A 286 27.54 11.32 -16.50
N LEU A 287 26.70 10.32 -16.82
CA LEU A 287 26.90 8.95 -16.36
C LEU A 287 28.20 8.34 -16.90
N LYS A 288 28.61 8.68 -18.14
CA LYS A 288 29.92 8.29 -18.70
C LYS A 288 31.11 8.93 -17.96
N VAL A 289 30.91 10.09 -17.33
CA VAL A 289 31.93 10.75 -16.50
C VAL A 289 31.97 10.12 -15.10
N CYS A 290 30.82 9.84 -14.49
CA CYS A 290 30.72 9.03 -13.27
C CYS A 290 31.22 7.59 -13.47
N GLN A 291 31.28 7.13 -14.73
CA GLN A 291 31.86 5.85 -15.14
C GLN A 291 33.32 5.72 -14.69
N VAL A 292 34.09 6.78 -14.45
CA VAL A 292 35.46 6.60 -13.94
C VAL A 292 35.47 6.00 -12.52
N SER A 293 34.45 6.27 -11.69
CA SER A 293 34.30 5.72 -10.34
C SER A 293 33.38 4.50 -10.25
N CYS A 294 32.48 4.28 -11.22
CA CYS A 294 31.53 3.16 -11.24
C CYS A 294 31.56 2.35 -12.57
N SER A 295 32.66 2.42 -13.31
CA SER A 295 32.84 1.82 -14.65
C SER A 295 32.47 0.35 -14.68
N HIS A 296 32.79 -0.36 -13.61
CA HIS A 296 32.59 -1.80 -13.53
C HIS A 296 31.13 -2.20 -13.30
N VAL A 297 30.30 -1.40 -12.63
CA VAL A 297 28.85 -1.67 -12.52
C VAL A 297 28.20 -1.59 -13.90
N PHE A 298 28.55 -0.57 -14.69
CA PHE A 298 28.00 -0.34 -16.03
C PHE A 298 28.66 -1.15 -17.15
N SER A 299 29.81 -1.79 -16.90
CA SER A 299 30.52 -2.66 -17.87
C SER A 299 30.40 -4.16 -17.58
N SER A 300 30.23 -4.57 -16.31
CA SER A 300 29.94 -5.97 -15.93
C SER A 300 28.48 -6.34 -16.19
N VAL A 301 27.57 -5.36 -16.08
CA VAL A 301 26.31 -5.40 -16.81
C VAL A 301 26.68 -5.26 -18.26
N SER A 302 26.67 -6.37 -19.01
CA SER A 302 26.54 -6.24 -20.45
C SER A 302 25.29 -5.40 -20.69
N LEU A 303 25.48 -4.17 -21.15
CA LEU A 303 24.41 -3.26 -21.57
C LEU A 303 23.44 -3.96 -22.54
N SER A 304 23.79 -5.10 -23.14
CA SER A 304 23.17 -5.66 -24.33
C SER A 304 21.81 -6.36 -24.19
N SER A 305 21.20 -6.55 -23.02
CA SER A 305 19.84 -7.15 -23.00
C SER A 305 18.91 -6.69 -21.88
N HIS A 306 19.30 -6.82 -20.60
CA HIS A 306 18.44 -6.40 -19.49
C HIS A 306 18.28 -4.88 -19.45
N PHE A 307 19.38 -4.11 -19.39
CA PHE A 307 19.35 -2.64 -19.37
C PHE A 307 18.99 -2.00 -20.73
N LEU A 308 19.20 -2.67 -21.87
CA LEU A 308 18.80 -2.12 -23.16
C LEU A 308 17.28 -2.16 -23.40
N TYR A 309 16.58 -3.20 -22.91
CA TYR A 309 15.11 -3.24 -22.97
C TYR A 309 14.50 -2.14 -22.09
N ILE A 310 15.15 -1.90 -20.96
CA ILE A 310 14.87 -0.84 -20.00
C ILE A 310 14.91 0.56 -20.67
N PHE A 311 15.89 0.85 -21.53
CA PHE A 311 16.09 2.18 -22.15
C PHE A 311 15.16 2.54 -23.32
N LYS A 312 14.25 1.65 -23.76
CA LYS A 312 13.46 1.85 -25.00
C LYS A 312 12.57 3.10 -25.00
N PHE A 313 12.32 3.70 -23.84
CA PHE A 313 11.52 4.92 -23.65
C PHE A 313 12.26 6.09 -22.95
N GLY A 314 13.60 6.04 -22.83
CA GLY A 314 14.36 7.07 -22.12
C GLY A 314 14.19 7.05 -20.59
N ALA A 315 13.77 5.92 -20.03
CA ALA A 315 13.63 5.68 -18.59
C ALA A 315 14.39 4.41 -18.19
N ILE A 316 14.71 4.25 -16.90
CA ILE A 316 15.34 3.04 -16.37
C ILE A 316 14.31 2.25 -15.56
N ASP A 317 13.77 1.15 -16.11
CA ASP A 317 13.04 0.15 -15.33
C ASP A 317 14.05 -0.72 -14.58
N LEU A 318 13.82 -1.02 -13.31
CA LEU A 318 14.85 -1.66 -12.48
C LEU A 318 14.94 -3.17 -12.72
N LEU A 319 13.82 -3.82 -13.07
CA LEU A 319 13.74 -5.27 -13.24
C LEU A 319 12.60 -5.65 -14.20
N ASP A 320 12.84 -6.58 -15.13
CA ASP A 320 11.79 -7.14 -15.97
C ASP A 320 11.08 -8.31 -15.27
N TRP A 321 9.78 -8.17 -15.05
CA TRP A 321 8.94 -9.20 -14.45
C TRP A 321 8.73 -10.44 -15.31
N ASN A 322 8.71 -10.30 -16.64
CA ASN A 322 8.53 -11.45 -17.52
C ASN A 322 9.68 -12.44 -17.30
N SER A 323 10.86 -11.93 -17.01
CA SER A 323 12.04 -12.70 -16.65
C SER A 323 11.99 -13.32 -15.24
N LEU A 324 11.18 -12.79 -14.30
CA LEU A 324 11.00 -13.35 -12.95
C LEU A 324 10.10 -14.60 -12.92
N ILE A 325 9.06 -14.63 -13.75
CA ILE A 325 8.13 -15.77 -13.84
C ILE A 325 8.62 -16.83 -14.83
N ASN A 326 9.50 -16.49 -15.77
CA ASN A 326 9.99 -17.44 -16.76
C ASN A 326 10.92 -18.49 -16.12
N ASP A 327 10.60 -19.77 -16.31
CA ASP A 327 11.34 -20.89 -15.73
C ASP A 327 12.80 -20.94 -16.21
N THR A 328 13.10 -20.37 -17.37
CA THR A 328 14.45 -20.37 -17.98
C THR A 328 15.42 -19.39 -17.33
N THR A 329 14.95 -18.43 -16.53
CA THR A 329 15.80 -17.40 -15.92
C THR A 329 16.14 -17.78 -14.48
N LYS A 330 17.43 -17.69 -14.12
CA LYS A 330 17.87 -17.86 -12.74
C LYS A 330 17.61 -16.60 -11.93
N ILE A 331 16.80 -16.69 -10.88
CA ILE A 331 16.47 -15.53 -10.01
C ILE A 331 17.73 -14.96 -9.34
N SER A 332 18.75 -15.79 -9.09
CA SER A 332 20.05 -15.35 -8.57
C SER A 332 20.70 -14.26 -9.43
N ASN A 333 20.46 -14.27 -10.74
CA ASN A 333 21.01 -13.28 -11.67
C ASN A 333 20.26 -11.93 -11.61
N LEU A 334 19.05 -11.93 -11.05
CA LEU A 334 18.21 -10.75 -10.90
C LEU A 334 18.42 -10.06 -9.53
N LEU A 335 18.90 -10.81 -8.53
CA LEU A 335 19.18 -10.30 -7.17
C LEU A 335 20.61 -9.78 -7.01
N MET A 336 21.03 -8.95 -7.97
CA MET A 336 22.33 -8.29 -7.95
C MET A 336 22.22 -6.93 -7.27
N ILE A 337 23.24 -6.55 -6.52
CA ILE A 337 23.34 -5.26 -5.83
C ILE A 337 24.56 -4.47 -6.31
N PRO A 338 24.44 -3.16 -6.50
CA PRO A 338 25.59 -2.30 -6.76
C PRO A 338 26.42 -2.16 -5.47
N ASN A 339 27.69 -2.55 -5.53
CA ASN A 339 28.66 -2.28 -4.47
C ASN A 339 29.42 -1.00 -4.80
N LEU A 340 29.26 0.03 -3.98
CA LEU A 340 29.88 1.35 -4.16
C LEU A 340 31.37 1.37 -3.85
N GLU A 341 31.86 0.42 -3.05
CA GLU A 341 33.28 0.32 -2.66
C GLU A 341 34.09 -0.43 -3.72
N THR A 342 33.55 -1.55 -4.21
CA THR A 342 34.21 -2.37 -5.24
C THR A 342 33.89 -1.89 -6.65
N GLY A 343 32.81 -1.13 -6.82
CA GLY A 343 32.32 -0.71 -8.14
C GLY A 343 31.79 -1.85 -8.98
N HIS A 344 31.52 -3.03 -8.41
CA HIS A 344 30.99 -4.20 -9.12
C HIS A 344 29.53 -4.49 -8.74
N LEU A 345 28.81 -5.19 -9.62
CA LEU A 345 27.59 -5.87 -9.22
C LEU A 345 27.94 -7.15 -8.48
N GLU A 346 27.42 -7.29 -7.28
CA GLU A 346 27.60 -8.48 -6.45
C GLU A 346 26.24 -9.14 -6.22
N PRO A 347 26.15 -10.48 -6.22
CA PRO A 347 24.94 -11.16 -5.78
C PRO A 347 24.64 -10.77 -4.34
N LEU A 348 23.37 -10.49 -4.01
CA LEU A 348 22.98 -10.24 -2.61
C LEU A 348 23.32 -11.44 -1.71
N LEU A 349 23.36 -12.64 -2.29
CA LEU A 349 23.75 -13.87 -1.61
C LEU A 349 24.71 -14.69 -2.47
N ASN A 350 25.84 -15.09 -1.87
CA ASN A 350 26.86 -15.91 -2.52
C ASN A 350 26.39 -17.33 -2.88
N LYS A 351 25.30 -17.82 -2.26
CA LYS A 351 24.69 -19.13 -2.55
C LYS A 351 23.17 -19.03 -2.41
N PHE A 352 22.48 -19.00 -3.56
CA PHE A 352 21.05 -19.27 -3.62
C PHE A 352 20.88 -20.78 -3.84
N THR A 353 20.18 -21.47 -2.94
CA THR A 353 19.93 -22.90 -3.18
C THR A 353 18.89 -23.07 -4.29
N ALA A 354 18.96 -24.17 -5.04
CA ALA A 354 17.96 -24.48 -6.08
C ALA A 354 16.53 -24.56 -5.50
N GLU A 355 16.42 -25.02 -4.25
CA GLU A 355 15.16 -25.05 -3.53
C GLU A 355 14.62 -23.63 -3.26
N GLU A 356 15.44 -22.71 -2.76
CA GLU A 356 15.00 -21.32 -2.53
C GLU A 356 14.55 -20.63 -3.82
N GLU A 357 15.24 -20.87 -4.94
CA GLU A 357 14.81 -20.36 -6.24
C GLU A 357 13.44 -20.94 -6.64
N SER A 358 13.23 -22.24 -6.44
CA SER A 358 11.94 -22.88 -6.69
C SER A 358 10.83 -22.33 -5.79
N GLN A 359 11.13 -22.05 -4.51
CA GLN A 359 10.19 -21.45 -3.55
C GLN A 359 9.75 -20.05 -3.99
N MET A 360 10.69 -19.25 -4.49
CA MET A 360 10.38 -17.93 -5.06
C MET A 360 9.46 -18.04 -6.28
N LYS A 361 9.80 -18.91 -7.25
CA LYS A 361 8.97 -19.12 -8.46
C LYS A 361 7.55 -19.55 -8.08
N ARG A 362 7.40 -20.47 -7.12
CA ARG A 362 6.09 -20.89 -6.61
C ARG A 362 5.30 -19.73 -6.00
N MET A 363 5.92 -18.85 -5.21
CA MET A 363 5.23 -17.65 -4.70
C MET A 363 4.67 -16.79 -5.84
N LEU A 364 5.46 -16.54 -6.89
CA LEU A 364 5.02 -15.75 -8.04
C LEU A 364 3.89 -16.43 -8.82
N GLN A 365 3.98 -17.74 -9.02
CA GLN A 365 2.95 -18.54 -9.68
C GLN A 365 1.63 -18.48 -8.91
N ARG A 366 1.64 -18.57 -7.57
CA ARG A 366 0.42 -18.45 -6.75
C ARG A 366 -0.25 -17.09 -6.91
N VAL A 367 0.53 -16.01 -6.93
CA VAL A 367 -0.02 -14.65 -7.15
C VAL A 367 -0.68 -14.55 -8.53
N ASP A 368 -0.04 -15.09 -9.58
CA ASP A 368 -0.60 -15.13 -10.94
C ASP A 368 -1.90 -15.96 -11.02
N VAL A 369 -1.95 -17.11 -10.36
CA VAL A 369 -3.15 -17.95 -10.26
C VAL A 369 -4.30 -17.20 -9.59
N LEU A 370 -4.03 -16.51 -8.47
CA LEU A 370 -5.06 -15.70 -7.78
C LEU A 370 -5.57 -14.58 -8.69
N ALA A 371 -4.68 -13.86 -9.38
CA ALA A 371 -5.07 -12.79 -10.31
C ALA A 371 -5.95 -13.33 -11.46
N LYS A 372 -5.60 -14.48 -12.05
CA LYS A 372 -6.43 -15.15 -13.06
C LYS A 372 -7.81 -15.53 -12.53
N HIS A 373 -7.88 -16.09 -11.31
CA HIS A 373 -9.16 -16.40 -10.67
C HIS A 373 -10.01 -15.15 -10.43
N ALA A 374 -9.40 -14.04 -10.01
CA ALA A 374 -10.10 -12.79 -9.79
C ALA A 374 -10.71 -12.24 -11.09
N VAL A 375 -9.92 -12.20 -12.17
CA VAL A 375 -10.40 -11.82 -13.51
C VAL A 375 -11.56 -12.71 -13.95
N ALA A 376 -11.39 -14.04 -13.86
CA ALA A 376 -12.41 -15.00 -14.29
C ALA A 376 -13.73 -14.91 -13.51
N ASN A 377 -13.68 -14.45 -12.25
CA ASN A 377 -14.86 -14.30 -11.39
C ASN A 377 -15.39 -12.86 -11.31
N GLY A 378 -14.80 -11.92 -12.06
CA GLY A 378 -15.19 -10.50 -12.03
C GLY A 378 -14.94 -9.81 -10.69
N VAL A 379 -13.97 -10.29 -9.90
CA VAL A 379 -13.61 -9.79 -8.57
C VAL A 379 -12.30 -9.02 -8.65
N ARG A 380 -12.16 -8.00 -7.80
CA ARG A 380 -10.90 -7.25 -7.67
C ARG A 380 -10.05 -7.81 -6.54
N LEU A 381 -8.73 -7.87 -6.75
CA LEU A 381 -7.78 -8.23 -5.71
C LEU A 381 -7.16 -7.01 -5.07
N MET A 382 -7.19 -7.02 -3.74
CA MET A 382 -6.54 -6.04 -2.90
C MET A 382 -5.30 -6.67 -2.29
N VAL A 383 -4.12 -6.26 -2.74
CA VAL A 383 -2.88 -6.69 -2.09
C VAL A 383 -2.64 -5.82 -0.88
N ASP A 384 -2.77 -6.40 0.31
CA ASP A 384 -2.57 -5.66 1.55
C ASP A 384 -1.10 -5.33 1.77
N ALA A 385 -0.86 -4.12 2.24
CA ALA A 385 0.46 -3.73 2.72
C ALA A 385 0.81 -4.46 4.02
N GLU A 386 2.11 -4.70 4.21
CA GLU A 386 2.69 -5.39 5.36
C GLU A 386 3.77 -4.50 5.98
N GLN A 387 4.76 -5.07 6.66
CA GLN A 387 5.79 -4.30 7.35
C GLN A 387 6.79 -3.66 6.37
N THR A 388 7.45 -2.57 6.79
CA THR A 388 8.26 -1.71 5.90
C THR A 388 9.46 -2.40 5.26
N TYR A 389 9.87 -3.56 5.78
CA TYR A 389 10.97 -4.37 5.28
C TYR A 389 10.55 -5.44 4.26
N PHE A 390 9.25 -5.71 4.12
CA PHE A 390 8.69 -6.51 3.02
C PHE A 390 8.03 -5.63 1.95
N GLN A 391 7.58 -4.43 2.32
CA GLN A 391 6.74 -3.60 1.48
C GLN A 391 7.34 -3.24 0.11
N PRO A 392 8.64 -2.94 -0.06
CA PRO A 392 9.20 -2.66 -1.38
C PRO A 392 9.01 -3.81 -2.38
N ALA A 393 9.27 -5.04 -1.94
CA ALA A 393 8.99 -6.24 -2.73
C ALA A 393 7.50 -6.39 -3.01
N ILE A 394 6.66 -6.34 -1.98
CA ILE A 394 5.21 -6.50 -2.12
C ILE A 394 4.63 -5.50 -3.12
N SER A 395 4.98 -4.22 -2.98
CA SER A 395 4.56 -3.16 -3.89
C SER A 395 5.02 -3.45 -5.32
N ARG A 396 6.31 -3.78 -5.54
CA ARG A 396 6.82 -4.05 -6.89
C ARG A 396 6.13 -5.25 -7.53
N LEU A 397 6.02 -6.37 -6.81
CA LEU A 397 5.35 -7.58 -7.32
C LEU A 397 3.87 -7.28 -7.64
N THR A 398 3.21 -6.41 -6.87
CA THR A 398 1.82 -5.99 -7.12
C THR A 398 1.69 -5.13 -8.37
N LEU A 399 2.59 -4.17 -8.58
CA LEU A 399 2.58 -3.32 -9.78
C LEU A 399 2.73 -4.14 -11.06
N GLU A 400 3.52 -5.20 -11.02
CA GLU A 400 3.67 -6.09 -12.17
C GLU A 400 2.40 -6.88 -12.46
N MET A 401 1.65 -7.25 -11.41
CA MET A 401 0.30 -7.80 -11.58
C MET A 401 -0.67 -6.75 -12.14
N GLN A 402 -0.58 -5.48 -11.74
CA GLN A 402 -1.36 -4.40 -12.35
C GLN A 402 -1.01 -4.25 -13.83
N ARG A 403 0.28 -4.14 -14.16
CA ARG A 403 0.77 -4.08 -15.52
C ARG A 403 0.22 -5.22 -16.37
N LYS A 404 0.21 -6.46 -15.85
CA LYS A 404 -0.28 -7.64 -16.58
C LYS A 404 -1.81 -7.66 -16.74
N PHE A 405 -2.56 -7.41 -15.67
CA PHE A 405 -4.01 -7.68 -15.61
C PHE A 405 -4.90 -6.44 -15.68
N ASN A 406 -4.41 -5.23 -15.35
CA ASN A 406 -5.18 -3.99 -15.39
C ASN A 406 -5.15 -3.34 -16.78
N ARG A 407 -5.58 -4.07 -17.81
CA ARG A 407 -5.54 -3.59 -19.21
C ARG A 407 -6.73 -2.73 -19.58
N GLU A 408 -7.94 -3.15 -19.21
CA GLU A 408 -9.19 -2.45 -19.55
C GLU A 408 -9.80 -1.72 -18.33
N LYS A 409 -9.57 -2.27 -17.14
CA LYS A 409 -10.03 -1.76 -15.86
C LYS A 409 -9.09 -2.21 -14.74
N PRO A 410 -9.06 -1.52 -13.59
CA PRO A 410 -8.24 -1.98 -12.48
C PRO A 410 -8.89 -3.20 -11.81
N VAL A 411 -8.17 -4.33 -11.87
CA VAL A 411 -8.51 -5.58 -11.20
C VAL A 411 -7.65 -5.76 -9.95
N ILE A 412 -6.38 -5.40 -10.04
CA ILE A 412 -5.39 -5.51 -8.97
C ILE A 412 -5.15 -4.12 -8.35
N PHE A 413 -5.19 -4.06 -7.02
CA PHE A 413 -4.98 -2.83 -6.24
C PHE A 413 -3.77 -3.00 -5.32
N ASN A 414 -2.85 -2.04 -5.39
CA ASN A 414 -1.71 -1.94 -4.48
C ASN A 414 -2.08 -1.06 -3.26
N THR A 415 -1.64 -1.45 -2.06
CA THR A 415 -1.89 -0.68 -0.85
C THR A 415 -0.70 0.21 -0.50
N TYR A 416 -0.92 1.52 -0.43
CA TYR A 416 0.07 2.52 -0.02
C TYR A 416 -0.19 3.00 1.40
N GLN A 417 0.85 3.02 2.22
CA GLN A 417 0.77 3.36 3.64
C GLN A 417 1.29 4.79 3.86
N CYS A 418 0.38 5.75 4.03
CA CYS A 418 0.68 7.18 4.12
C CYS A 418 1.31 7.64 5.45
N TYR A 419 1.46 6.75 6.44
CA TYR A 419 2.31 6.99 7.61
C TYR A 419 3.81 6.92 7.29
N LEU A 420 4.20 6.42 6.11
CA LEU A 420 5.60 6.35 5.69
C LEU A 420 6.04 7.67 5.06
N LYS A 421 7.29 8.06 5.33
CA LYS A 421 7.94 9.23 4.71
C LYS A 421 8.00 9.11 3.18
N GLU A 422 8.19 7.89 2.68
CA GLU A 422 8.31 7.58 1.24
C GLU A 422 6.97 7.40 0.51
N ALA A 423 5.83 7.53 1.19
CA ALA A 423 4.53 7.21 0.60
C ALA A 423 4.25 8.01 -0.67
N TYR A 424 4.48 9.32 -0.65
CA TYR A 424 4.28 10.19 -1.80
C TYR A 424 5.17 9.80 -2.97
N ASN A 425 6.47 9.61 -2.74
CA ASN A 425 7.42 9.21 -3.79
C ASN A 425 7.01 7.88 -4.45
N ASN A 426 6.56 6.91 -3.65
CA ASN A 426 6.12 5.62 -4.19
C ASN A 426 4.85 5.77 -5.03
N VAL A 427 3.84 6.51 -4.56
CA VAL A 427 2.60 6.73 -5.32
C VAL A 427 2.88 7.46 -6.63
N THR A 428 3.68 8.53 -6.61
CA THR A 428 3.96 9.32 -7.81
C THR A 428 4.73 8.53 -8.85
N LEU A 429 5.78 7.80 -8.43
CA LEU A 429 6.53 6.94 -9.34
C LEU A 429 5.67 5.86 -10.00
N ASP A 430 4.79 5.23 -9.23
CA ASP A 430 3.98 4.12 -9.73
C ASP A 430 2.86 4.60 -10.67
N VAL A 431 2.27 5.77 -10.39
CA VAL A 431 1.33 6.43 -11.31
C VAL A 431 2.02 6.81 -12.61
N GLU A 432 3.21 7.42 -12.55
CA GLU A 432 3.97 7.78 -13.76
C GLU A 432 4.35 6.55 -14.58
N LEU A 433 4.75 5.46 -13.91
CA LEU A 433 5.01 4.18 -14.58
C LEU A 433 3.75 3.67 -15.30
N SER A 434 2.59 3.72 -14.64
CA SER A 434 1.32 3.31 -15.23
C SER A 434 0.94 4.14 -16.46
N ARG A 435 1.19 5.45 -16.39
CA ARG A 435 0.90 6.39 -17.48
C ARG A 435 1.77 6.10 -18.69
N ARG A 436 3.08 5.91 -18.48
CA ARG A 436 4.05 5.61 -19.54
C ARG A 436 3.76 4.30 -20.26
N GLU A 437 3.34 3.28 -19.52
CA GLU A 437 3.07 1.95 -20.08
C GLU A 437 1.60 1.72 -20.47
N GLY A 438 0.71 2.65 -20.12
CA GLY A 438 -0.67 2.71 -20.57
C GLY A 438 -1.66 1.76 -19.88
N TRP A 439 -1.33 1.19 -18.72
CA TRP A 439 -2.24 0.32 -17.93
C TRP A 439 -3.02 1.10 -16.86
N TYR A 440 -4.09 0.50 -16.32
CA TYR A 440 -4.97 1.15 -15.34
C TYR A 440 -4.41 1.05 -13.91
N PHE A 441 -4.13 2.20 -13.30
CA PHE A 441 -3.60 2.28 -11.95
C PHE A 441 -4.67 1.99 -10.89
N GLY A 442 -4.38 1.05 -9.98
CA GLY A 442 -5.24 0.71 -8.85
C GLY A 442 -4.53 0.94 -7.52
N ALA A 443 -4.99 1.90 -6.73
CA ALA A 443 -4.41 2.21 -5.43
C ALA A 443 -5.43 2.06 -4.29
N LYS A 444 -4.96 1.58 -3.13
CA LYS A 444 -5.63 1.69 -1.84
C LYS A 444 -4.77 2.54 -0.92
N LEU A 445 -5.26 3.70 -0.52
CA LEU A 445 -4.56 4.58 0.40
C LEU A 445 -5.02 4.30 1.83
N VAL A 446 -4.09 3.94 2.71
CA VAL A 446 -4.30 3.78 4.16
C VAL A 446 -3.34 4.66 4.92
N ARG A 447 -3.63 4.99 6.19
CA ARG A 447 -2.60 5.56 7.08
C ARG A 447 -1.50 4.52 7.34
N GLY A 448 -1.86 3.40 7.95
CA GLY A 448 -0.93 2.32 8.27
C GLY A 448 -1.39 1.58 9.53
N ALA A 449 -0.92 0.35 9.72
CA ALA A 449 -1.29 -0.50 10.86
C ALA A 449 -0.11 -0.81 11.80
N TYR A 450 1.14 -0.59 11.36
CA TYR A 450 2.33 -1.10 12.04
C TYR A 450 3.13 0.00 12.77
N MET A 451 2.57 1.19 12.99
CA MET A 451 3.26 2.38 13.53
C MET A 451 4.12 2.12 14.78
N TYR A 452 3.55 1.49 15.80
CA TYR A 452 4.25 1.21 17.06
C TYR A 452 5.39 0.21 16.85
N GLN A 453 5.15 -0.84 16.06
CA GLN A 453 6.13 -1.88 15.77
C GLN A 453 7.31 -1.32 14.96
N GLU A 454 7.04 -0.48 13.95
CA GLU A 454 8.07 0.12 13.11
C GLU A 454 8.99 1.04 13.91
N ARG A 455 8.43 1.89 14.78
CA ARG A 455 9.23 2.78 15.66
C ARG A 455 10.09 1.97 16.62
N ALA A 456 9.49 0.99 17.32
CA ALA A 456 10.21 0.15 18.27
C ALA A 456 11.35 -0.63 17.58
N ARG A 457 11.08 -1.17 16.38
CA ARG A 457 12.09 -1.88 15.59
C ARG A 457 13.22 -0.97 15.11
N ALA A 458 12.90 0.23 14.63
CA ALA A 458 13.89 1.21 14.19
C ALA A 458 14.84 1.61 15.33
N GLN A 459 14.29 1.83 16.53
CA GLN A 459 15.04 2.16 17.73
C GLN A 459 15.95 1.00 18.17
N GLU A 460 15.41 -0.23 18.26
CA GLU A 460 16.15 -1.39 18.74
C GLU A 460 17.31 -1.77 17.81
N ILE A 461 17.06 -1.78 16.49
CA ILE A 461 18.07 -2.17 15.50
C ILE A 461 19.01 -0.99 15.17
N GLY A 462 18.56 0.25 15.42
CA GLY A 462 19.32 1.47 15.18
C GLY A 462 19.42 1.84 13.70
N TYR A 463 18.26 1.89 13.00
CA TYR A 463 18.10 2.49 11.67
C TYR A 463 17.09 3.65 11.73
N GLU A 464 17.03 4.47 10.68
CA GLU A 464 16.14 5.64 10.65
C GLU A 464 14.67 5.23 10.76
N ASP A 465 13.92 5.93 11.62
CA ASP A 465 12.47 5.76 11.71
C ASP A 465 11.82 6.05 10.34
N PRO A 466 11.18 5.05 9.69
CA PRO A 466 10.62 5.21 8.35
C PRO A 466 9.29 5.97 8.35
N ILE A 467 8.73 6.29 9.53
CA ILE A 467 7.38 6.84 9.66
C ILE A 467 7.37 8.35 9.91
N ASN A 468 6.26 8.99 9.55
CA ASN A 468 6.03 10.41 9.78
C ASN A 468 6.04 10.73 11.28
N PRO A 469 6.49 11.93 11.69
CA PRO A 469 6.73 12.27 13.08
C PRO A 469 5.46 12.20 13.94
N ASP A 470 4.31 12.59 13.40
CA ASP A 470 3.05 12.66 14.13
C ASP A 470 1.84 12.34 13.23
N TYR A 471 0.66 12.31 13.87
CA TYR A 471 -0.62 12.02 13.22
C TYR A 471 -0.99 13.06 12.15
N GLU A 472 -0.70 14.34 12.37
CA GLU A 472 -1.04 15.39 11.42
C GLU A 472 -0.11 15.38 10.20
N ALA A 473 1.17 15.07 10.39
CA ALA A 473 2.11 14.81 9.29
C ALA A 473 1.64 13.62 8.44
N THR A 474 1.08 12.58 9.07
CA THR A 474 0.47 11.45 8.36
C THR A 474 -0.80 11.88 7.60
N ASN A 475 -1.63 12.75 8.15
CA ASN A 475 -2.80 13.29 7.45
C ASN A 475 -2.39 14.10 6.22
N ARG A 476 -1.42 15.01 6.36
CA ARG A 476 -0.88 15.78 5.24
C ARG A 476 -0.29 14.88 4.15
N MET A 477 0.46 13.84 4.54
CA MET A 477 0.98 12.85 3.58
C MET A 477 -0.16 12.10 2.87
N TYR A 478 -1.21 11.71 3.59
CA TYR A 478 -2.38 11.04 3.02
C TYR A 478 -3.08 11.92 1.98
N HIS A 479 -3.39 13.17 2.34
CA HIS A 479 -4.02 14.14 1.43
C HIS A 479 -3.15 14.40 0.21
N LYS A 480 -1.83 14.60 0.41
CA LYS A 480 -0.90 14.79 -0.70
C LYS A 480 -0.86 13.61 -1.68
N CYS A 481 -0.90 12.38 -1.17
CA CYS A 481 -0.97 11.18 -2.02
C CYS A 481 -2.32 11.07 -2.74
N LEU A 482 -3.41 11.39 -2.04
CA LEU A 482 -4.76 11.34 -2.58
C LEU A 482 -4.95 12.35 -3.71
N ASP A 483 -4.55 13.61 -3.50
CA ASP A 483 -4.64 14.68 -4.48
C ASP A 483 -3.96 14.28 -5.79
N TYR A 484 -2.72 13.75 -5.70
CA TYR A 484 -1.98 13.33 -6.89
C TYR A 484 -2.68 12.21 -7.68
N VAL A 485 -3.33 11.26 -6.99
CA VAL A 485 -4.08 10.20 -7.68
C VAL A 485 -5.41 10.74 -8.25
N LEU A 486 -6.06 11.68 -7.56
CA LEU A 486 -7.27 12.34 -8.06
C LEU A 486 -6.97 13.22 -9.29
N GLU A 487 -5.85 13.92 -9.30
CA GLU A 487 -5.34 14.63 -10.48
C GLU A 487 -5.15 13.67 -11.65
N GLU A 488 -4.51 12.51 -11.44
CA GLU A 488 -4.38 11.49 -12.51
C GLU A 488 -5.76 10.99 -13.02
N ILE A 489 -6.73 10.82 -12.12
CA ILE A 489 -8.11 10.46 -12.49
C ILE A 489 -8.72 11.54 -13.37
N GLU A 490 -8.59 12.81 -12.99
CA GLU A 490 -9.14 13.94 -13.73
C GLU A 490 -8.55 14.02 -15.14
N HIS A 491 -7.22 13.91 -15.26
CA HIS A 491 -6.49 14.07 -16.52
C HIS A 491 -6.67 12.88 -17.48
N ASN A 492 -6.46 11.64 -17.02
CA ASN A 492 -6.37 10.47 -17.91
C ASN A 492 -7.49 9.45 -17.72
N ARG A 493 -8.27 9.54 -16.62
CA ARG A 493 -9.32 8.58 -16.25
C ARG A 493 -8.85 7.13 -16.13
N LYS A 494 -7.54 6.86 -16.18
CA LYS A 494 -6.92 5.53 -16.11
C LYS A 494 -6.45 5.14 -14.71
N ALA A 495 -6.83 5.88 -13.68
CA ALA A 495 -6.58 5.53 -12.29
C ALA A 495 -7.88 5.28 -11.53
N ASN A 496 -7.80 4.46 -10.49
CA ASN A 496 -8.83 4.30 -9.48
C ASN A 496 -8.19 4.24 -8.09
N VAL A 497 -8.87 4.81 -7.10
CA VAL A 497 -8.37 4.89 -5.73
C VAL A 497 -9.40 4.43 -4.72
N MET A 498 -8.98 3.60 -3.78
CA MET A 498 -9.70 3.25 -2.56
C MET A 498 -9.20 4.12 -1.42
N VAL A 499 -10.04 5.05 -0.99
CA VAL A 499 -9.85 5.93 0.16
C VAL A 499 -10.22 5.15 1.43
N ALA A 500 -9.28 4.35 1.93
CA ALA A 500 -9.47 3.50 3.08
C ALA A 500 -9.15 4.25 4.39
N THR A 501 -10.16 4.92 4.94
CA THR A 501 -10.03 5.79 6.13
C THR A 501 -11.31 5.81 6.97
N HIS A 502 -11.11 5.89 8.29
CA HIS A 502 -12.16 6.14 9.29
C HIS A 502 -12.26 7.62 9.70
N ASN A 503 -11.34 8.45 9.21
CA ASN A 503 -11.32 9.87 9.52
C ASN A 503 -12.34 10.59 8.62
N GLU A 504 -13.35 11.18 9.24
CA GLU A 504 -14.43 11.90 8.55
C GLU A 504 -13.91 13.11 7.78
N ASP A 505 -12.91 13.83 8.28
CA ASP A 505 -12.34 15.02 7.61
C ASP A 505 -11.64 14.62 6.31
N THR A 506 -10.94 13.47 6.29
CA THR A 506 -10.37 12.91 5.06
C THR A 506 -11.46 12.54 4.05
N VAL A 507 -12.60 12.02 4.52
CA VAL A 507 -13.75 11.71 3.66
C VAL A 507 -14.36 12.99 3.10
N LYS A 508 -14.62 13.99 3.94
CA LYS A 508 -15.14 15.30 3.51
C LYS A 508 -14.23 15.97 2.48
N PHE A 509 -12.93 16.01 2.76
CA PHE A 509 -11.91 16.48 1.82
C PHE A 509 -12.00 15.76 0.46
N THR A 510 -12.19 14.44 0.46
CA THR A 510 -12.34 13.67 -0.78
C THR A 510 -13.62 14.07 -1.53
N LEU A 511 -14.74 14.24 -0.84
CA LEU A 511 -16.01 14.65 -1.45
C LEU A 511 -15.93 16.07 -2.02
N GLU A 512 -15.24 16.99 -1.34
CA GLU A 512 -14.94 18.34 -1.82
C GLU A 512 -14.13 18.29 -3.11
N LYS A 513 -13.05 17.50 -3.15
CA LYS A 513 -12.25 17.31 -4.37
C LYS A 513 -13.05 16.69 -5.52
N MET A 514 -13.89 15.70 -5.23
CA MET A 514 -14.77 15.11 -6.24
C MET A 514 -15.77 16.14 -6.80
N ASN A 515 -16.30 17.04 -5.97
CA ASN A 515 -17.16 18.13 -6.42
C ASN A 515 -16.40 19.13 -7.30
N GLU A 516 -15.19 19.54 -6.89
CA GLU A 516 -14.32 20.45 -7.65
C GLU A 516 -14.02 19.90 -9.05
N MET A 517 -13.76 18.60 -9.15
CA MET A 517 -13.42 17.90 -10.39
C MET A 517 -14.64 17.35 -11.16
N ALA A 518 -15.87 17.63 -10.67
CA ALA A 518 -17.13 17.10 -11.19
C ALA A 518 -17.14 15.56 -11.39
N LEU A 519 -16.49 14.81 -10.49
CA LEU A 519 -16.44 13.35 -10.51
C LEU A 519 -17.74 12.75 -9.99
N SER A 520 -18.45 12.03 -10.86
CA SER A 520 -19.67 11.33 -10.45
C SER A 520 -19.33 10.04 -9.68
N PRO A 521 -20.08 9.71 -8.60
CA PRO A 521 -19.93 8.44 -7.89
C PRO A 521 -20.11 7.23 -8.82
N THR A 522 -20.95 7.36 -9.85
CA THR A 522 -21.24 6.28 -10.82
C THR A 522 -20.08 5.98 -11.77
N GLU A 523 -19.06 6.84 -11.86
CA GLU A 523 -17.85 6.57 -12.64
C GLU A 523 -16.96 5.49 -11.99
N ASN A 524 -17.22 5.14 -10.73
CA ASN A 524 -16.48 4.14 -9.96
C ASN A 524 -14.96 4.40 -9.91
N LYS A 525 -14.53 5.66 -9.94
CA LYS A 525 -13.10 6.04 -9.86
C LYS A 525 -12.58 6.12 -8.44
N VAL A 526 -13.42 6.61 -7.52
CA VAL A 526 -13.10 6.80 -6.10
C VAL A 526 -13.97 5.87 -5.29
N TYR A 527 -13.34 4.96 -4.56
CA TYR A 527 -13.97 4.01 -3.65
C TYR A 527 -13.72 4.43 -2.21
N PHE A 528 -14.68 4.18 -1.32
CA PHE A 528 -14.51 4.43 0.11
C PHE A 528 -14.40 3.12 0.89
N GLY A 529 -13.43 3.02 1.80
CA GLY A 529 -13.17 1.80 2.56
C GLY A 529 -13.14 2.03 4.07
N GLN A 530 -13.88 1.23 4.83
CA GLN A 530 -13.83 1.20 6.29
C GLN A 530 -13.78 -0.22 6.82
N LEU A 531 -13.20 -0.46 7.99
CA LEU A 531 -13.31 -1.74 8.69
C LEU A 531 -14.77 -2.05 9.09
N LEU A 532 -15.15 -3.33 9.01
CA LEU A 532 -16.40 -3.83 9.56
C LEU A 532 -16.49 -3.51 11.06
N GLY A 533 -17.65 -3.03 11.52
CA GLY A 533 -17.91 -2.72 12.92
C GLY A 533 -17.42 -1.35 13.38
N MET A 534 -16.95 -0.50 12.46
CA MET A 534 -16.43 0.84 12.76
C MET A 534 -16.94 1.86 11.73
N CYS A 535 -17.24 3.07 12.19
CA CYS A 535 -17.65 4.21 11.35
C CYS A 535 -18.83 3.93 10.42
N ASP A 536 -19.88 3.27 10.93
CA ASP A 536 -21.09 3.04 10.14
C ASP A 536 -21.80 4.35 9.77
N GLN A 537 -21.64 5.39 10.59
CA GLN A 537 -22.08 6.76 10.29
C GLN A 537 -21.40 7.39 9.07
N ILE A 538 -20.28 6.84 8.59
CA ILE A 538 -19.61 7.28 7.36
C ILE A 538 -20.06 6.37 6.21
N SER A 539 -19.90 5.06 6.37
CA SER A 539 -20.06 4.11 5.27
C SER A 539 -21.49 4.05 4.72
N PHE A 540 -22.49 3.97 5.60
CA PHE A 540 -23.87 3.77 5.16
C PHE A 540 -24.48 5.03 4.53
N PRO A 541 -24.27 6.25 5.05
CA PRO A 541 -24.72 7.45 4.35
C PRO A 541 -24.08 7.61 2.97
N LEU A 542 -22.78 7.31 2.81
CA LEU A 542 -22.12 7.29 1.51
C LEU A 542 -22.73 6.25 0.57
N GLY A 543 -22.92 5.00 1.03
CA GLY A 543 -23.48 3.93 0.21
C GLY A 543 -24.90 4.23 -0.24
N GLN A 544 -25.73 4.78 0.66
CA GLN A 544 -27.10 5.21 0.35
C GLN A 544 -27.15 6.41 -0.60
N ALA A 545 -26.09 7.24 -0.64
CA ALA A 545 -25.93 8.32 -1.60
C ALA A 545 -25.38 7.84 -2.97
N GLY A 546 -25.16 6.53 -3.15
CA GLY A 546 -24.74 5.93 -4.42
C GLY A 546 -23.23 5.88 -4.62
N PHE A 547 -22.43 6.20 -3.60
CA PHE A 547 -20.98 6.04 -3.67
C PHE A 547 -20.59 4.57 -3.57
N PRO A 548 -19.50 4.15 -4.25
CA PRO A 548 -19.04 2.79 -4.14
C PRO A 548 -18.23 2.64 -2.83
N VAL A 549 -18.93 2.16 -1.80
CA VAL A 549 -18.41 2.01 -0.44
C VAL A 549 -18.23 0.53 -0.11
N TYR A 550 -17.15 0.19 0.58
CA TYR A 550 -16.86 -1.18 0.98
C TYR A 550 -16.46 -1.27 2.45
N LYS A 551 -16.99 -2.29 3.14
CA LYS A 551 -16.44 -2.72 4.42
C LYS A 551 -15.34 -3.75 4.19
N TYR A 552 -14.20 -3.60 4.86
CA TYR A 552 -13.22 -4.67 5.01
C TYR A 552 -13.77 -5.67 6.02
N VAL A 553 -14.04 -6.89 5.58
CA VAL A 553 -14.83 -7.91 6.27
C VAL A 553 -13.94 -9.12 6.62
N PRO A 554 -13.41 -9.16 7.86
CA PRO A 554 -12.81 -10.34 8.45
C PRO A 554 -13.81 -11.48 8.57
N TYR A 555 -13.38 -12.70 8.28
CA TYR A 555 -14.13 -13.90 8.60
C TYR A 555 -13.20 -15.10 8.85
N GLY A 556 -13.68 -16.07 9.61
CA GLY A 556 -12.92 -17.25 10.06
C GLY A 556 -13.39 -17.76 11.42
N PRO A 557 -12.99 -18.97 11.82
CA PRO A 557 -13.35 -19.56 13.11
C PRO A 557 -12.93 -18.67 14.30
N VAL A 558 -13.73 -18.66 15.37
CA VAL A 558 -13.50 -17.77 16.53
C VAL A 558 -12.07 -17.89 17.07
N ASN A 559 -11.60 -19.11 17.30
CA ASN A 559 -10.29 -19.36 17.92
C ASN A 559 -9.11 -18.91 17.04
N GLU A 560 -9.29 -18.94 15.73
CA GLU A 560 -8.27 -18.57 14.74
C GLU A 560 -8.23 -17.06 14.48
N VAL A 561 -9.32 -16.33 14.77
CA VAL A 561 -9.45 -14.88 14.54
C VAL A 561 -9.19 -14.06 15.81
N ILE A 562 -9.06 -14.68 16.98
CA ILE A 562 -8.74 -13.95 18.23
C ILE A 562 -7.42 -13.18 18.16
N PRO A 563 -6.31 -13.77 17.66
CA PRO A 563 -5.06 -13.03 17.50
C PRO A 563 -5.22 -11.80 16.59
N TYR A 564 -6.02 -11.92 15.53
CA TYR A 564 -6.38 -10.80 14.65
C TYR A 564 -7.10 -9.68 15.41
N LEU A 565 -8.13 -10.02 16.17
CA LEU A 565 -8.94 -9.06 16.91
C LEU A 565 -8.15 -8.35 18.01
N SER A 566 -7.30 -9.07 18.72
CA SER A 566 -6.40 -8.52 19.74
C SER A 566 -5.54 -7.40 19.15
N ARG A 567 -4.94 -7.64 17.98
CA ARG A 567 -4.14 -6.64 17.28
C ARG A 567 -4.95 -5.45 16.82
N ARG A 568 -6.11 -5.68 16.21
CA ARG A 568 -7.00 -4.59 15.78
C ARG A 568 -7.43 -3.71 16.94
N ALA A 569 -7.63 -4.26 18.13
CA ALA A 569 -7.92 -3.49 19.33
C ALA A 569 -6.72 -2.64 19.79
N GLN A 570 -5.50 -3.20 19.73
CA GLN A 570 -4.26 -2.51 20.13
C GLN A 570 -3.84 -1.42 19.13
N GLU A 571 -3.83 -1.73 17.83
CA GLU A 571 -3.44 -0.80 16.76
C GLU A 571 -4.41 0.38 16.67
N ASN A 572 -5.70 0.11 16.82
CA ASN A 572 -6.71 1.16 16.84
C ASN A 572 -6.84 1.82 18.21
N ARG A 573 -5.98 1.56 19.22
CA ARG A 573 -6.14 2.17 20.56
C ARG A 573 -6.25 3.69 20.51
N GLY A 574 -5.43 4.35 19.68
CA GLY A 574 -5.52 5.80 19.43
C GLY A 574 -6.87 6.22 18.83
N PHE A 575 -7.36 5.47 17.85
CA PHE A 575 -8.67 5.66 17.24
C PHE A 575 -9.84 5.35 18.21
N MET A 576 -9.71 4.32 19.05
CA MET A 576 -10.72 3.87 20.01
C MET A 576 -10.84 4.85 21.18
N LYS A 577 -9.75 5.51 21.58
CA LYS A 577 -9.80 6.68 22.47
C LYS A 577 -10.48 7.88 21.78
N GLY A 578 -10.35 8.02 20.46
CA GLY A 578 -11.05 8.99 19.61
C GLY A 578 -12.50 8.64 19.22
N SER A 579 -12.99 7.42 19.50
CA SER A 579 -14.34 6.94 19.13
C SER A 579 -15.49 7.61 19.89
N GLN A 580 -15.22 8.67 20.66
CA GLN A 580 -16.23 9.41 21.42
C GLN A 580 -17.37 9.89 20.52
N ARG A 581 -17.05 10.34 19.29
CA ARG A 581 -18.04 10.77 18.31
C ARG A 581 -18.97 9.63 17.88
N GLU A 582 -18.42 8.48 17.49
CA GLU A 582 -19.21 7.32 17.09
C GLU A 582 -20.11 6.83 18.23
N ARG A 583 -19.59 6.76 19.46
CA ARG A 583 -20.37 6.41 20.64
C ARG A 583 -21.50 7.41 20.91
N SER A 584 -21.26 8.71 20.70
CA SER A 584 -22.27 9.76 20.85
C SER A 584 -23.40 9.58 19.84
N LEU A 585 -23.07 9.32 18.58
CA LEU A 585 -24.05 9.09 17.51
C LEU A 585 -24.86 7.81 17.72
N LEU A 586 -24.21 6.72 18.18
CA LEU A 586 -24.91 5.50 18.58
C LEU A 586 -25.91 5.76 19.73
N TRP A 587 -25.50 6.51 20.75
CA TRP A 587 -26.40 6.89 21.85
C TRP A 587 -27.55 7.78 21.39
N LYS A 588 -27.29 8.73 20.50
CA LYS A 588 -28.31 9.59 19.88
C LYS A 588 -29.35 8.73 19.13
N GLU A 589 -28.92 7.73 18.38
CA GLU A 589 -29.84 6.82 17.69
C GLU A 589 -30.65 5.93 18.65
N VAL A 590 -30.00 5.35 19.65
CA VAL A 590 -30.70 4.53 20.66
C VAL A 590 -31.77 5.35 21.36
N LYS A 591 -31.45 6.59 21.79
CA LYS A 591 -32.42 7.51 22.38
C LYS A 591 -33.55 7.85 21.41
N ARG A 592 -33.24 8.16 20.15
CA ARG A 592 -34.24 8.45 19.11
C ARG A 592 -35.24 7.29 18.96
N ARG A 593 -34.75 6.04 18.88
CA ARG A 593 -35.60 4.85 18.74
C ARG A 593 -36.45 4.59 19.98
N LEU A 594 -35.91 4.79 21.17
CA LEU A 594 -36.67 4.66 22.42
C LEU A 594 -37.79 5.71 22.52
N LEU A 595 -37.47 6.99 22.25
CA LEU A 595 -38.44 8.09 22.30
C LEU A 595 -39.53 7.99 21.22
N SER A 596 -39.23 7.39 20.07
CA SER A 596 -40.19 7.17 18.97
C SER A 596 -40.94 5.83 19.05
N GLY A 597 -40.76 5.04 20.12
CA GLY A 597 -41.43 3.74 20.28
C GLY A 597 -40.90 2.63 19.36
N GLN A 598 -39.79 2.83 18.66
CA GLN A 598 -39.17 1.85 17.75
C GLN A 598 -38.31 0.80 18.48
N VAL A 599 -38.87 0.19 19.55
CA VAL A 599 -38.14 -0.74 20.42
C VAL A 599 -37.80 -2.07 19.74
N LEU A 600 -38.58 -2.48 18.72
CA LEU A 600 -38.34 -3.68 17.89
C LEU A 600 -38.01 -3.31 16.44
N TYR A 601 -37.09 -2.37 16.23
CA TYR A 601 -36.70 -1.94 14.89
C TYR A 601 -36.11 -3.11 14.07
N LYS A 602 -36.69 -3.36 12.90
CA LYS A 602 -36.19 -4.29 11.88
C LYS A 602 -35.86 -3.49 10.61
N PRO A 603 -34.60 -3.54 10.13
CA PRO A 603 -34.25 -2.98 8.83
C PRO A 603 -35.08 -3.64 7.73
N VAL A 604 -35.57 -2.84 6.78
CA VAL A 604 -36.26 -3.31 5.57
C VAL A 604 -35.31 -3.14 4.40
N TYR A 605 -35.06 -4.22 3.65
CA TYR A 605 -34.17 -4.25 2.50
C TYR A 605 -34.52 -5.40 1.55
#